data_AF-A0A7C0XZN8-F1
#
_entry.id   AF-A0A7C0XZN8-F1
#
_cell.length_a   1.000
_cell.length_b   1.000
_cell.length_c   1.000
_cell.angle_alpha   90.00
_cell.angle_beta   90.00
_cell.angle_gamma   90.00
#
_symmetry.space_group_name_H-M   'P 1'
#
loop_
_entity.id
_entity.type
_entity.pdbx_description
1 polymer ?
#
loop_
_entity_poly.entity_id
_entity_poly.type
_entity_poly.pdbx_seq_one_letter_code
_entity_poly.pdbx_strand_id
1 'polypeptide(L)'
;MFRGNPLIVIDPVDRSRNVAAAVSMTKLSEFILASRLFLENPSIKFFKEPSIKVRTKDILKLARERHILYIFFRLKEYKPRDVIWGELRRSEEGVRKALERLGFKVYRSASWTDENKKCILLFELNKLSLPRYMLHQGPPVYLRNALDFLEKWSRRGVGPWIQGDRLYVLKRNEETYSKTLLKKEIKKGAVAVSRDLLEYFRKASIGTDLRSLTKMVKRDEYALRFLYEFLKARPRFLMP
;
A
#
# COMPACT_ATOMS: atom_id res chain seq x y z
N MET A 1 27.56 -14.94 4.78
CA MET A 1 26.51 -15.97 4.75
C MET A 1 25.11 -15.40 4.90
N PHE A 2 24.83 -14.41 5.78
CA PHE A 2 23.46 -13.90 6.00
C PHE A 2 23.31 -12.37 5.83
N ARG A 3 23.86 -11.78 4.76
CA ARG A 3 23.81 -10.32 4.53
C ARG A 3 22.36 -9.83 4.42
N GLY A 4 22.04 -8.76 5.14
CA GLY A 4 20.72 -8.11 5.11
C GLY A 4 19.63 -8.77 5.98
N ASN A 5 19.94 -9.85 6.70
CA ASN A 5 19.03 -10.40 7.69
C ASN A 5 19.08 -9.55 8.98
N PRO A 6 17.94 -9.17 9.57
CA PRO A 6 17.91 -8.29 10.74
C PRO A 6 18.35 -8.99 12.02
N LEU A 7 18.22 -10.31 12.07
CA LEU A 7 18.62 -11.17 13.18
C LEU A 7 19.25 -12.44 12.61
N ILE A 8 20.38 -12.86 13.19
CA ILE A 8 21.09 -14.08 12.83
C ILE A 8 21.09 -15.01 14.03
N VAL A 9 20.41 -16.15 13.91
CA VAL A 9 20.42 -17.25 14.88
C VAL A 9 20.87 -18.49 14.12
N ILE A 10 22.10 -18.93 14.40
CA ILE A 10 22.69 -20.09 13.73
C ILE A 10 22.00 -21.36 14.22
N ASP A 11 21.55 -22.20 13.28
CA ASP A 11 20.98 -23.51 13.60
C ASP A 11 22.07 -24.41 14.23
N PRO A 12 21.85 -25.02 15.40
CA PRO A 12 22.84 -25.87 16.06
C PRO A 12 23.15 -27.15 15.26
N VAL A 13 22.26 -27.57 14.36
CA VAL A 13 22.43 -28.77 13.51
C VAL A 13 23.06 -28.42 12.17
N ASP A 14 22.76 -27.24 11.62
CA ASP A 14 23.27 -26.78 10.32
C ASP A 14 23.80 -25.34 10.40
N ARG A 15 25.13 -25.19 10.50
CA ARG A 15 25.79 -23.87 10.60
C ARG A 15 25.56 -22.97 9.39
N SER A 16 25.09 -23.50 8.26
CA SER A 16 24.77 -22.74 7.06
C SER A 16 23.36 -22.12 7.09
N ARG A 17 22.55 -22.45 8.10
CA ARG A 17 21.15 -22.01 8.22
C ARG A 17 20.98 -20.93 9.30
N ASN A 18 20.28 -19.86 8.92
CA ASN A 18 19.75 -18.87 9.87
C ASN A 18 18.29 -19.21 10.22
N VAL A 19 18.05 -19.64 11.45
CA VAL A 19 16.70 -19.98 11.96
C VAL A 19 15.78 -18.74 11.99
N ALA A 20 16.35 -17.54 12.10
CA ALA A 20 15.61 -16.29 12.12
C ALA A 20 15.40 -15.65 10.73
N ALA A 21 15.69 -16.36 9.63
CA ALA A 21 15.62 -15.81 8.27
C ALA A 21 14.24 -15.23 7.88
N ALA A 22 13.15 -15.73 8.47
CA ALA A 22 11.79 -15.24 8.24
C ALA A 22 11.42 -13.98 9.04
N VAL A 23 12.24 -13.58 10.02
CA VAL A 23 11.97 -12.42 10.87
C VAL A 23 12.26 -11.13 10.08
N SER A 24 11.26 -10.28 9.94
CA SER A 24 11.46 -8.96 9.31
C SER A 24 12.03 -7.95 10.30
N MET A 25 12.70 -6.91 9.78
CA MET A 25 13.21 -5.81 10.61
C MET A 25 12.09 -5.16 11.44
N THR A 26 10.91 -4.96 10.86
CA THR A 26 9.74 -4.43 11.57
C THR A 26 9.36 -5.30 12.76
N LYS A 27 9.29 -6.63 12.58
CA LYS A 27 8.89 -7.55 13.66
C LYS A 27 9.94 -7.64 14.75
N LEU A 28 11.22 -7.59 14.38
CA LEU A 28 12.32 -7.49 15.34
C LEU A 28 12.22 -6.20 16.17
N SER A 29 12.01 -5.05 15.52
CA SER A 29 11.88 -3.76 16.20
C SER A 29 10.65 -3.69 17.10
N GLU A 30 9.51 -4.25 16.67
CA GLU A 30 8.31 -4.40 17.50
C GLU A 30 8.60 -5.25 18.75
N PHE A 31 9.32 -6.37 18.58
CA PHE A 31 9.71 -7.23 19.70
C PHE A 31 10.65 -6.49 20.68
N ILE A 32 11.69 -5.82 20.18
CA ILE A 32 12.61 -5.04 21.02
C ILE A 32 11.86 -4.00 21.86
N LEU A 33 10.95 -3.24 21.23
CA LEU A 33 10.18 -2.22 21.94
C LEU A 33 9.22 -2.84 22.97
N ALA A 34 8.51 -3.91 22.60
CA ALA A 34 7.63 -4.62 23.51
C ALA A 34 8.40 -5.17 24.73
N SER A 35 9.59 -5.74 24.51
CA SER A 35 10.46 -6.24 25.59
C SER A 35 10.92 -5.12 26.51
N ARG A 36 11.33 -3.95 25.98
CA ARG A 36 11.71 -2.80 26.81
C ARG A 36 10.57 -2.33 27.70
N LEU A 37 9.37 -2.16 27.13
CA LEU A 37 8.19 -1.74 27.88
C LEU A 37 7.75 -2.78 28.92
N PHE A 38 7.89 -4.07 28.61
CA PHE A 38 7.59 -5.13 29.57
C PHE A 38 8.59 -5.15 30.74
N LEU A 39 9.87 -4.91 30.48
CA LEU A 39 10.88 -4.81 31.55
C LEU A 39 10.70 -3.58 32.43
N GLU A 40 10.27 -2.46 31.84
CA GLU A 40 9.99 -1.21 32.57
C GLU A 40 8.72 -1.29 33.42
N ASN A 41 7.63 -1.86 32.87
CA ASN A 41 6.37 -2.03 33.59
C ASN A 41 5.73 -3.39 33.25
N PRO A 42 6.13 -4.47 33.96
CA PRO A 42 5.65 -5.81 33.70
C PRO A 42 4.12 -5.93 33.82
N SER A 43 3.48 -6.52 32.82
CA SER A 43 2.03 -6.70 32.84
C SER A 43 1.58 -7.94 32.07
N ILE A 44 0.54 -8.61 32.58
CA ILE A 44 -0.11 -9.73 31.89
C ILE A 44 -0.71 -9.31 30.54
N LYS A 45 -0.94 -8.02 30.30
CA LYS A 45 -1.47 -7.48 29.05
C LYS A 45 -0.58 -7.77 27.84
N PHE A 46 0.75 -7.87 28.02
CA PHE A 46 1.67 -8.23 26.93
C PHE A 46 1.45 -9.65 26.41
N PHE A 47 0.81 -10.52 27.21
CA PHE A 47 0.54 -11.92 26.90
C PHE A 47 -0.93 -12.20 26.58
N LYS A 48 -1.81 -11.18 26.60
CA LYS A 48 -3.24 -11.34 26.34
C LYS A 48 -3.64 -10.65 25.04
N GLU A 49 -4.45 -11.33 24.22
CA GLU A 49 -5.12 -10.65 23.13
C GLU A 49 -6.25 -9.77 23.68
N PRO A 50 -6.27 -8.46 23.36
CA PRO A 50 -7.39 -7.61 23.76
C PRO A 50 -8.66 -8.07 23.05
N SER A 51 -9.73 -8.32 23.82
CA SER A 51 -11.04 -8.68 23.28
C SER A 51 -11.73 -7.44 22.69
N ILE A 52 -11.34 -7.08 21.46
CA ILE A 52 -11.89 -5.89 20.78
C ILE A 52 -13.07 -6.33 19.92
N LYS A 53 -14.29 -6.01 20.36
CA LYS A 53 -15.47 -6.06 19.50
C LYS A 53 -15.43 -4.89 18.52
N VAL A 54 -15.00 -5.16 17.29
CA VAL A 54 -14.90 -4.15 16.23
C VAL A 54 -16.27 -3.94 15.58
N ARG A 55 -16.79 -2.71 15.64
CA ARG A 55 -18.00 -2.32 14.90
C ARG A 55 -17.62 -1.53 13.65
N THR A 56 -18.39 -1.70 12.58
CA THR A 56 -18.20 -0.94 11.34
C THR A 56 -18.13 0.57 11.57
N LYS A 57 -18.94 1.12 12.48
CA LYS A 57 -18.92 2.55 12.81
C LYS A 57 -17.57 3.03 13.36
N ASP A 58 -16.87 2.18 14.10
CA ASP A 58 -15.57 2.52 14.69
C ASP A 58 -14.48 2.57 13.59
N ILE A 59 -14.54 1.65 12.62
CA ILE A 59 -13.70 1.66 11.40
C ILE A 59 -13.93 2.94 10.60
N LEU A 60 -15.19 3.28 10.32
CA LEU A 60 -15.53 4.47 9.52
C LEU A 60 -15.14 5.76 10.24
N LYS A 61 -15.25 5.81 11.57
CA LYS A 61 -14.78 6.93 12.38
C LYS A 61 -13.26 7.09 12.27
N LEU A 62 -12.49 6.00 12.40
CA LEU A 62 -11.02 6.04 12.29
C LEU A 62 -10.52 6.38 10.88
N ALA A 63 -11.33 6.14 9.86
CA ALA A 63 -11.00 6.45 8.46
C ALA A 63 -11.46 7.84 8.02
N ARG A 64 -12.23 8.56 8.85
CA ARG A 64 -12.66 9.94 8.56
C ARG A 64 -11.42 10.81 8.34
N GLU A 65 -11.46 11.65 7.31
CA GLU A 65 -10.37 12.57 6.91
C GLU A 65 -9.05 11.90 6.49
N ARG A 66 -9.04 10.58 6.32
CA ARG A 66 -7.88 9.84 5.85
C ARG A 66 -8.05 9.39 4.42
N HIS A 67 -6.94 9.35 3.69
CA HIS A 67 -6.92 8.97 2.29
C HIS A 67 -6.59 7.50 2.16
N ILE A 68 -7.60 6.65 2.29
CA ILE A 68 -7.46 5.20 2.17
C ILE A 68 -7.85 4.76 0.76
N LEU A 69 -7.04 3.90 0.16
CA LEU A 69 -7.39 3.14 -1.03
C LEU A 69 -7.41 1.65 -0.65
N TYR A 70 -8.42 0.93 -1.14
CA TYR A 70 -8.51 -0.51 -0.98
C TYR A 70 -8.65 -1.22 -2.32
N ILE A 71 -8.18 -2.46 -2.35
CA ILE A 71 -8.45 -3.45 -3.39
C ILE A 71 -9.08 -4.65 -2.72
N PHE A 72 -10.25 -5.08 -3.18
CA PHE A 72 -10.94 -6.27 -2.70
C PHE A 72 -11.29 -7.20 -3.85
N PHE A 73 -10.96 -8.48 -3.70
CA PHE A 73 -11.34 -9.52 -4.65
C PHE A 73 -11.57 -10.85 -3.92
N ARG A 74 -12.17 -11.80 -4.64
CA ARG A 74 -12.39 -13.16 -4.16
C ARG A 74 -11.70 -14.16 -5.09
N LEU A 75 -10.90 -15.04 -4.52
CA LEU A 75 -10.35 -16.21 -5.21
C LEU A 75 -11.48 -17.14 -5.65
N LYS A 76 -11.32 -17.77 -6.81
CA LYS A 76 -12.23 -18.81 -7.31
C LYS A 76 -11.79 -20.19 -6.83
N GLU A 77 -10.50 -20.37 -6.60
CA GLU A 77 -9.86 -21.63 -6.24
C GLU A 77 -9.01 -21.44 -5.00
N TYR A 78 -8.88 -22.52 -4.22
CA TYR A 78 -8.02 -22.55 -3.05
C TYR A 78 -6.54 -22.42 -3.44
N LYS A 79 -5.78 -21.70 -2.63
CA LYS A 79 -4.32 -21.59 -2.76
C LYS A 79 -3.70 -21.93 -1.40
N PRO A 80 -2.58 -22.70 -1.35
CA PRO A 80 -1.86 -22.94 -0.11
C PRO A 80 -1.46 -21.63 0.58
N ARG A 81 -1.49 -21.64 1.91
CA ARG A 81 -1.26 -20.46 2.76
C ARG A 81 0.00 -19.66 2.36
N ASP A 82 1.14 -20.34 2.26
CA ASP A 82 2.41 -19.67 1.96
C ASP A 82 2.44 -19.07 0.55
N VAL A 83 1.76 -19.72 -0.39
CA VAL A 83 1.62 -19.24 -1.77
C VAL A 83 0.79 -17.97 -1.79
N ILE A 84 -0.42 -17.97 -1.22
CA ILE A 84 -1.30 -16.79 -1.26
C ILE A 84 -0.69 -15.60 -0.51
N TRP A 85 -0.06 -15.83 0.65
CA TRP A 85 0.62 -14.75 1.39
C TRP A 85 1.81 -14.17 0.61
N GLY A 86 2.62 -15.02 -0.03
CA GLY A 86 3.71 -14.57 -0.90
C GLY A 86 3.22 -13.77 -2.10
N GLU A 87 2.13 -14.20 -2.73
CA GLU A 87 1.53 -13.50 -3.86
C GLU A 87 0.90 -12.16 -3.47
N LEU A 88 0.19 -12.11 -2.33
CA LEU A 88 -0.40 -10.88 -1.81
C LEU A 88 0.66 -9.86 -1.44
N ARG A 89 1.73 -10.25 -0.74
CA ARG A 89 2.84 -9.34 -0.39
C ARG A 89 3.54 -8.79 -1.62
N ARG A 90 3.83 -9.63 -2.62
CA ARG A 90 4.43 -9.17 -3.89
C ARG A 90 3.51 -8.20 -4.63
N SER A 91 2.21 -8.50 -4.66
CA SER A 91 1.23 -7.65 -5.35
C SER A 91 0.97 -6.34 -4.60
N GLU A 92 0.99 -6.37 -3.26
CA GLU A 92 0.93 -5.17 -2.41
C GLU A 92 2.08 -4.22 -2.71
N GLU A 93 3.31 -4.75 -2.75
CA GLU A 93 4.50 -3.99 -3.10
C GLU A 93 4.44 -3.45 -4.54
N GLY A 94 3.94 -4.25 -5.49
CA GLY A 94 3.74 -3.80 -6.87
C GLY A 94 2.74 -2.65 -7.00
N VAL A 95 1.63 -2.71 -6.27
CA VAL A 95 0.64 -1.62 -6.22
C VAL A 95 1.22 -0.39 -5.52
N ARG A 96 1.97 -0.56 -4.42
CA ARG A 96 2.65 0.54 -3.72
C ARG A 96 3.54 1.32 -4.69
N LYS A 97 4.44 0.61 -5.40
CA LYS A 97 5.32 1.21 -6.42
C LYS A 97 4.55 1.88 -7.55
N ALA A 98 3.44 1.30 -8.00
CA ALA A 98 2.60 1.91 -9.03
C ALA A 98 1.96 3.22 -8.56
N LEU A 99 1.43 3.26 -7.33
CA LEU A 99 0.87 4.47 -6.74
C LEU A 99 1.95 5.55 -6.56
N GLU A 100 3.15 5.18 -6.12
CA GLU A 100 4.30 6.08 -6.00
C GLU A 100 4.74 6.65 -7.34
N ARG A 101 4.85 5.81 -8.38
CA ARG A 101 5.14 6.24 -9.75
C ARG A 101 4.08 7.20 -10.32
N LEU A 102 2.81 7.00 -9.94
CA LEU A 102 1.73 7.90 -10.32
C LEU A 102 1.76 9.25 -9.58
N GLY A 103 2.59 9.41 -8.55
CA GLY A 103 2.75 10.66 -7.79
C GLY A 103 2.03 10.70 -6.44
N PHE A 104 1.53 9.55 -5.95
CA PHE A 104 0.97 9.43 -4.60
C PHE A 104 2.07 9.00 -3.62
N LYS A 105 2.11 9.60 -2.43
CA LYS A 105 2.96 9.10 -1.35
C LYS A 105 2.15 8.05 -0.57
N VAL A 106 2.68 6.83 -0.47
CA VAL A 106 2.08 5.77 0.35
C VAL A 106 2.75 5.80 1.72
N TYR A 107 1.97 6.03 2.77
CA TYR A 107 2.48 6.02 4.15
C TYR A 107 2.62 4.60 4.68
N ARG A 108 1.58 3.79 4.49
CA ARG A 108 1.51 2.41 4.96
C ARG A 108 0.67 1.58 4.00
N SER A 109 0.99 0.31 3.88
CA SER A 109 0.18 -0.68 3.19
C SER A 109 0.06 -1.95 4.03
N ALA A 110 -0.97 -2.73 3.77
CA ALA A 110 -1.11 -4.06 4.33
C ALA A 110 -2.00 -4.94 3.44
N SER A 111 -1.80 -6.25 3.54
CA SER A 111 -2.62 -7.26 2.89
C SER A 111 -3.25 -8.21 3.91
N TRP A 112 -4.41 -8.75 3.57
CA TRP A 112 -5.15 -9.71 4.38
C TRP A 112 -5.90 -10.70 3.51
N THR A 113 -6.00 -11.94 4.00
CA THR A 113 -6.85 -12.97 3.43
C THR A 113 -7.45 -13.84 4.54
N ASP A 114 -8.63 -14.40 4.28
CA ASP A 114 -9.20 -15.49 5.09
C ASP A 114 -8.57 -16.86 4.77
N GLU A 115 -7.49 -16.88 3.98
CA GLU A 115 -6.78 -18.07 3.49
C GLU A 115 -7.69 -19.03 2.70
N ASN A 116 -8.80 -18.49 2.19
CA ASN A 116 -9.80 -19.25 1.44
C ASN A 116 -10.24 -18.50 0.18
N LYS A 117 -11.04 -17.43 0.33
CA LYS A 117 -11.60 -16.69 -0.80
C LYS A 117 -11.26 -15.21 -0.75
N LYS A 118 -11.46 -14.53 0.37
CA LYS A 118 -11.40 -13.06 0.40
C LYS A 118 -9.95 -12.59 0.47
N CYS A 119 -9.65 -11.55 -0.30
CA CYS A 119 -8.37 -10.85 -0.26
C CYS A 119 -8.63 -9.35 -0.18
N ILE A 120 -7.90 -8.67 0.70
CA ILE A 120 -7.93 -7.22 0.88
C ILE A 120 -6.51 -6.69 0.82
N LEU A 121 -6.28 -5.64 0.04
CA LEU A 121 -5.10 -4.80 0.16
C LEU A 121 -5.55 -3.40 0.56
N LEU A 122 -4.82 -2.78 1.48
CA LEU A 122 -5.04 -1.42 1.96
C LEU A 122 -3.80 -0.57 1.72
N PHE A 123 -4.04 0.70 1.37
CA PHE A 123 -3.02 1.71 1.20
C PHE A 123 -3.49 3.00 1.84
N GLU A 124 -2.68 3.56 2.72
CA GLU A 124 -2.88 4.89 3.27
C GLU A 124 -2.01 5.89 2.51
N LEU A 125 -2.65 6.87 1.88
CA LEU A 125 -2.03 7.81 0.95
C LEU A 125 -1.93 9.21 1.57
N ASN A 126 -1.07 10.05 1.01
CA ASN A 126 -1.09 11.48 1.34
C ASN A 126 -2.32 12.21 0.78
N LYS A 127 -2.85 11.77 -0.37
CA LYS A 127 -4.04 12.35 -1.04
C LYS A 127 -4.73 11.30 -1.92
N LEU A 128 -6.03 11.47 -2.16
CA LEU A 128 -6.78 10.61 -3.08
C LEU A 128 -6.81 11.11 -4.53
N SER A 129 -6.57 12.40 -4.74
CA SER A 129 -6.55 13.03 -6.06
C SER A 129 -5.30 13.87 -6.24
N LEU A 130 -4.67 13.76 -7.41
CA LEU A 130 -3.61 14.67 -7.84
C LEU A 130 -4.20 16.01 -8.31
N PRO A 131 -3.39 17.08 -8.36
CA PRO A 131 -3.76 18.30 -9.05
C PRO A 131 -4.10 18.03 -10.52
N ARG A 132 -5.12 18.73 -11.05
CA ARG A 132 -5.48 18.66 -12.47
C ARG A 132 -4.37 19.20 -13.37
N TYR A 133 -3.65 20.20 -12.89
CA TYR A 133 -2.51 20.79 -13.57
C TYR A 133 -1.22 20.40 -12.84
N MET A 134 -0.31 19.78 -13.58
CA MET A 134 1.00 19.39 -13.08
C MET A 134 2.07 20.13 -13.87
N LEU A 135 3.06 20.68 -13.17
CA LEU A 135 4.21 21.31 -13.81
C LEU A 135 4.98 20.25 -14.61
N HIS A 136 5.19 20.52 -15.90
CA HIS A 136 6.04 19.72 -16.76
C HIS A 136 7.19 20.59 -17.25
N GLN A 137 8.37 20.31 -16.72
CA GLN A 137 9.61 20.99 -17.06
C GLN A 137 10.10 20.51 -18.42
N GLY A 138 10.34 21.46 -19.32
CA GLY A 138 10.92 21.26 -20.63
C GLY A 138 12.45 21.45 -20.65
N PRO A 139 13.05 21.34 -21.85
CA PRO A 139 14.47 21.60 -22.03
C PRO A 139 14.79 23.11 -21.87
N PRO A 140 16.07 23.46 -21.71
CA PRO A 140 16.53 24.82 -21.93
C PRO A 140 16.22 25.31 -23.35
N VAL A 141 15.94 26.61 -23.50
CA VAL A 141 15.47 27.22 -24.76
C VAL A 141 16.50 27.16 -25.89
N TYR A 142 17.79 27.08 -25.57
CA TYR A 142 18.89 27.02 -26.54
C TYR A 142 19.14 25.60 -27.09
N LEU A 143 18.46 24.57 -26.58
CA LEU A 143 18.56 23.22 -27.13
C LEU A 143 17.61 23.04 -28.31
N ARG A 144 18.03 22.25 -29.31
CA ARG A 144 17.21 21.98 -30.51
C ARG A 144 15.83 21.39 -30.19
N ASN A 145 15.73 20.57 -29.15
CA ASN A 145 14.47 19.96 -28.73
C ASN A 145 13.49 20.93 -28.03
N ALA A 146 13.85 22.21 -27.87
CA ALA A 146 12.93 23.24 -27.42
C ALA A 146 11.77 23.44 -28.40
N LEU A 147 12.04 23.39 -29.72
CA LEU A 147 11.00 23.52 -30.75
C LEU A 147 9.99 22.36 -30.69
N ASP A 148 10.48 21.12 -30.53
CA ASP A 148 9.62 19.94 -30.36
C ASP A 148 8.72 20.05 -29.13
N PHE A 149 9.24 20.62 -28.04
CA PHE A 149 8.47 20.86 -26.82
C PHE A 149 7.35 21.88 -27.07
N LEU A 150 7.66 22.99 -27.76
CA LEU A 150 6.67 24.01 -28.10
C LEU A 150 5.58 23.45 -29.00
N GLU A 151 5.93 22.72 -30.06
CA GLU A 151 4.96 22.11 -30.98
C GLU A 151 4.00 21.19 -30.22
N LYS A 152 4.56 20.34 -29.35
CA LYS A 152 3.79 19.38 -28.57
C LYS A 152 2.85 20.03 -27.56
N TRP A 153 3.30 21.10 -26.88
CA TRP A 153 2.62 21.62 -25.69
C TRP A 153 1.86 22.93 -25.88
N SER A 154 2.07 23.67 -26.97
CA SER A 154 1.39 24.96 -27.25
C SER A 154 -0.14 24.87 -27.26
N ARG A 155 -0.71 23.68 -27.46
CA ARG A 155 -2.16 23.44 -27.46
C ARG A 155 -2.62 22.42 -26.40
N ARG A 156 -1.75 22.02 -25.45
CA ARG A 156 -1.99 20.87 -24.55
C ARG A 156 -1.85 21.19 -23.05
N GLY A 157 -2.25 22.38 -22.62
CA GLY A 157 -2.17 22.80 -21.23
C GLY A 157 -2.26 24.32 -21.06
N VAL A 158 -1.66 24.83 -19.99
CA VAL A 158 -1.40 26.28 -19.82
C VAL A 158 0.08 26.55 -20.07
N GLY A 159 0.38 27.65 -20.76
CA GLY A 159 1.71 27.94 -21.32
C GLY A 159 1.84 27.46 -22.77
N PRO A 160 3.05 27.16 -23.26
CA PRO A 160 4.34 27.23 -22.56
C PRO A 160 4.72 28.63 -22.06
N TRP A 161 5.54 28.69 -21.00
CA TRP A 161 6.24 29.92 -20.60
C TRP A 161 7.72 29.63 -20.35
N ILE A 162 8.52 30.68 -20.25
CA ILE A 162 9.95 30.60 -19.95
C ILE A 162 10.17 31.08 -18.51
N GLN A 163 11.00 30.37 -17.76
CA GLN A 163 11.49 30.81 -16.45
C GLN A 163 12.97 30.45 -16.32
N GLY A 164 13.83 31.46 -16.18
CA GLY A 164 15.28 31.29 -16.34
C GLY A 164 15.62 30.92 -17.79
N ASP A 165 16.38 29.85 -17.99
CA ASP A 165 16.76 29.35 -19.32
C ASP A 165 15.83 28.26 -19.86
N ARG A 166 14.73 27.92 -19.16
CA ARG A 166 13.91 26.73 -19.42
C ARG A 166 12.47 26.99 -19.80
N LEU A 167 11.92 26.07 -20.60
CA LEU A 167 10.50 25.98 -20.92
C LEU A 167 9.72 25.22 -19.85
N TYR A 168 8.50 25.65 -19.60
CA TYR A 168 7.57 25.01 -18.69
C TYR A 168 6.16 25.03 -19.26
N VAL A 169 5.38 23.98 -18.96
CA VAL A 169 3.93 23.96 -19.19
C VAL A 169 3.23 23.43 -17.94
N LEU A 170 1.98 23.84 -17.73
CA LEU A 170 1.07 23.12 -16.85
C LEU A 170 0.31 22.10 -17.68
N LYS A 171 0.75 20.85 -17.59
CA LYS A 171 0.08 19.72 -18.23
C LYS A 171 -1.24 19.46 -17.53
N ARG A 172 -2.34 19.47 -18.29
CA ARG A 172 -3.65 19.06 -17.81
C ARG A 172 -3.78 17.53 -17.82
N ASN A 173 -4.12 16.95 -16.67
CA ASN A 173 -4.47 15.54 -16.54
C ASN A 173 -6.00 15.42 -16.40
N GLU A 174 -6.63 14.75 -17.37
CA GLU A 174 -8.08 14.47 -17.30
C GLU A 174 -8.43 13.52 -16.15
N GLU A 175 -7.50 12.63 -15.78
CA GLU A 175 -7.65 11.76 -14.63
C GLU A 175 -6.62 12.03 -13.55
N THR A 176 -7.13 12.21 -12.34
CA THR A 176 -6.32 12.57 -11.17
C THR A 176 -6.60 11.67 -9.97
N TYR A 177 -7.72 10.95 -9.98
CA TYR A 177 -8.14 10.16 -8.84
C TYR A 177 -7.41 8.82 -8.77
N SER A 178 -6.80 8.53 -7.61
CA SER A 178 -5.99 7.34 -7.32
C SER A 178 -6.66 6.03 -7.77
N LYS A 179 -7.93 5.81 -7.40
CA LYS A 179 -8.73 4.64 -7.83
C LYS A 179 -8.76 4.50 -9.35
N THR A 180 -9.03 5.59 -10.07
CA THR A 180 -9.22 5.55 -11.52
C THR A 180 -7.89 5.33 -12.24
N LEU A 181 -6.85 6.02 -11.79
CA LEU A 181 -5.49 5.85 -12.31
C LEU A 181 -4.98 4.43 -12.08
N LEU A 182 -5.11 3.90 -10.86
CA LEU A 182 -4.68 2.53 -10.55
C LEU A 182 -5.43 1.49 -11.38
N LYS A 183 -6.75 1.64 -11.57
CA LYS A 183 -7.53 0.77 -12.47
C LYS A 183 -6.99 0.79 -13.90
N LYS A 184 -6.59 1.95 -14.43
CA LYS A 184 -5.99 2.07 -15.76
C LYS A 184 -4.63 1.36 -15.83
N GLU A 185 -3.77 1.52 -14.84
CA GLU A 185 -2.46 0.85 -14.80
C GLU A 185 -2.59 -0.68 -14.71
N ILE A 186 -3.54 -1.19 -13.91
CA ILE A 186 -3.82 -2.64 -13.82
C ILE A 186 -4.29 -3.18 -15.19
N LYS A 187 -5.20 -2.48 -15.86
CA LYS A 187 -5.69 -2.88 -17.20
C LYS A 187 -4.57 -2.92 -18.24
N LYS A 188 -3.62 -1.97 -18.18
CA LYS A 188 -2.46 -1.91 -19.06
C LYS A 188 -1.35 -2.93 -18.72
N GLY A 189 -1.48 -3.66 -17.61
CA GLY A 189 -0.42 -4.56 -17.13
C GLY A 189 0.80 -3.81 -16.57
N ALA A 190 0.66 -2.53 -16.22
CA ALA A 190 1.76 -1.69 -15.73
C ALA A 190 1.97 -1.76 -14.20
N VAL A 191 1.27 -2.67 -13.52
CA VAL A 191 1.41 -2.96 -12.08
C VAL A 191 1.98 -4.36 -11.93
N ALA A 192 3.06 -4.48 -11.17
CA ALA A 192 3.71 -5.76 -10.88
C ALA A 192 2.88 -6.59 -9.89
N VAL A 193 1.83 -7.23 -10.38
CA VAL A 193 0.97 -8.16 -9.63
C VAL A 193 1.43 -9.59 -9.90
N SER A 194 1.33 -10.48 -8.91
CA SER A 194 1.61 -11.90 -9.11
C SER A 194 0.72 -12.46 -10.23
N ARG A 195 1.30 -13.25 -11.14
CA ARG A 195 0.64 -13.72 -12.37
C ARG A 195 -0.74 -14.33 -12.11
N ASP A 196 -0.83 -15.19 -11.10
CA ASP A 196 -2.06 -15.91 -10.74
C ASP A 196 -3.13 -15.00 -10.12
N LEU A 197 -2.75 -13.81 -9.64
CA LEU A 197 -3.67 -12.83 -9.08
C LEU A 197 -4.16 -11.82 -10.13
N LEU A 198 -3.56 -11.78 -11.32
CA LEU A 198 -3.77 -10.72 -12.30
C LEU A 198 -5.23 -10.63 -12.78
N GLU A 199 -5.88 -11.76 -13.06
CA GLU A 199 -7.29 -11.80 -13.45
C GLU A 199 -8.24 -11.32 -12.33
N TYR A 200 -7.89 -11.62 -11.07
CA TYR A 200 -8.64 -11.13 -9.91
C TYR A 200 -8.49 -9.62 -9.73
N PHE A 201 -7.28 -9.08 -9.92
CA PHE A 201 -7.02 -7.64 -9.87
C PHE A 201 -7.77 -6.87 -10.96
N ARG A 202 -7.85 -7.42 -12.18
CA ARG A 202 -8.62 -6.81 -13.28
C ARG A 202 -10.11 -6.66 -12.95
N LYS A 203 -10.66 -7.58 -12.15
CA LYS A 203 -12.08 -7.61 -11.73
C LYS A 203 -12.28 -7.10 -10.30
N ALA A 204 -11.24 -6.63 -9.63
CA ALA A 204 -11.29 -6.27 -8.22
C ALA A 204 -12.16 -5.03 -7.98
N SER A 205 -12.82 -5.02 -6.83
CA SER A 205 -13.45 -3.83 -6.27
C SER A 205 -12.35 -2.93 -5.71
N ILE A 206 -11.99 -1.89 -6.48
CA ILE A 206 -11.06 -0.85 -6.06
C ILE A 206 -11.87 0.37 -5.63
N GLY A 207 -11.63 0.86 -4.42
CA GLY A 207 -12.37 1.96 -3.82
C GLY A 207 -11.54 2.76 -2.83
N THR A 208 -12.11 3.88 -2.41
CA THR A 208 -11.53 4.74 -1.36
C THR A 208 -12.50 4.99 -0.22
N ASP A 209 -13.78 4.67 -0.42
CA ASP A 209 -14.80 4.71 0.63
C ASP A 209 -14.91 3.35 1.33
N LEU A 210 -14.42 3.28 2.57
CA LEU A 210 -14.49 2.06 3.37
C LEU A 210 -15.93 1.64 3.74
N ARG A 211 -16.96 2.47 3.51
CA ARG A 211 -18.36 2.04 3.62
C ARG A 211 -18.68 0.90 2.67
N SER A 212 -18.13 0.94 1.45
CA SER A 212 -18.33 -0.12 0.46
C SER A 212 -17.57 -1.39 0.85
N LEU A 213 -16.32 -1.24 1.31
CA LEU A 213 -15.52 -2.38 1.77
C LEU A 213 -16.15 -3.08 2.97
N THR A 214 -16.53 -2.31 4.00
CA THR A 214 -17.14 -2.87 5.22
C THR A 214 -18.49 -3.53 4.97
N LYS A 215 -19.25 -3.11 3.95
CA LYS A 215 -20.43 -3.85 3.48
C LYS A 215 -20.06 -5.22 2.88
N MET A 216 -19.01 -5.28 2.04
CA MET A 216 -18.56 -6.52 1.41
C MET A 216 -18.01 -7.55 2.40
N VAL A 217 -17.55 -7.12 3.59
CA VAL A 217 -16.97 -7.96 4.65
C VAL A 217 -17.75 -7.93 5.97
N LYS A 218 -19.01 -7.47 5.98
CA LYS A 218 -19.78 -7.16 7.20
C LYS A 218 -19.88 -8.31 8.23
N ARG A 219 -19.84 -9.57 7.77
CA ARG A 219 -19.96 -10.78 8.61
C ARG A 219 -18.61 -11.47 8.86
N ASP A 220 -17.52 -10.80 8.54
CA ASP A 220 -16.18 -11.34 8.67
C ASP A 220 -15.43 -10.57 9.76
N GLU A 221 -15.50 -11.11 10.98
CA GLU A 221 -14.91 -10.45 12.16
C GLU A 221 -13.39 -10.28 12.01
N TYR A 222 -12.71 -11.23 11.36
CA TYR A 222 -11.27 -11.16 11.10
C TYR A 222 -10.94 -10.05 10.09
N ALA A 223 -11.72 -9.92 9.01
CA ALA A 223 -11.56 -8.81 8.07
C ALA A 223 -11.81 -7.47 8.75
N LEU A 224 -12.89 -7.34 9.54
CA LEU A 224 -13.20 -6.11 10.27
C LEU A 224 -12.08 -5.78 11.28
N ARG A 225 -11.55 -6.77 11.99
CA ARG A 225 -10.40 -6.61 12.88
C ARG A 225 -9.17 -6.13 12.13
N PHE A 226 -8.86 -6.70 10.98
CA PHE A 226 -7.76 -6.24 10.12
C PHE A 226 -7.92 -4.77 9.70
N LEU A 227 -9.10 -4.36 9.23
CA LEU A 227 -9.36 -2.96 8.87
C LEU A 227 -9.16 -2.03 10.07
N TYR A 228 -9.66 -2.43 11.23
CA TYR A 228 -9.54 -1.65 12.47
C TYR A 228 -8.09 -1.53 12.93
N GLU A 229 -7.33 -2.62 12.95
CA GLU A 229 -5.92 -2.62 13.37
C GLU A 229 -5.06 -1.77 12.42
N PHE A 230 -5.27 -1.89 11.10
CA PHE A 230 -4.59 -1.04 10.11
C PHE A 230 -4.83 0.45 10.39
N LEU A 231 -6.09 0.83 10.61
CA LEU A 231 -6.47 2.22 10.86
C LEU A 231 -6.03 2.71 12.22
N LYS A 232 -6.10 1.89 13.27
CA LYS A 232 -5.64 2.26 14.61
C LYS A 232 -4.14 2.55 14.63
N ALA A 233 -3.38 1.93 13.71
CA ALA A 233 -1.97 2.24 13.47
C ALA A 233 -1.09 2.09 14.71
N ARG A 234 -1.52 1.26 15.65
CA ARG A 234 -0.90 1.11 16.96
C ARG A 234 -0.66 -0.39 17.21
N PRO A 235 0.59 -0.82 17.35
CA PRO A 235 0.90 -2.17 17.79
C PRO A 235 0.14 -2.54 19.07
N ARG A 236 -0.26 -3.81 19.18
CA ARG A 236 -1.13 -4.29 20.27
C ARG A 236 -0.51 -4.06 21.65
N PHE A 237 0.80 -4.26 21.80
CA PHE A 237 1.52 -4.04 23.06
C PHE A 237 1.59 -2.58 23.49
N LEU A 238 1.25 -1.63 22.61
CA LEU A 238 1.11 -0.23 22.99
C LEU A 238 -0.32 0.12 23.39
N MET A 239 -1.31 -0.75 23.22
CA MET A 239 -2.70 -0.42 23.57
C MET A 239 -2.86 -0.32 25.11
N PRO A 240 -3.60 0.69 25.61
CA PRO A 240 -3.82 0.86 27.04
C PRO A 240 -4.60 -0.30 27.67
#